data_AF-A0A7V8ZE00-F1
#
_entry.id   AF-A0A7V8ZE00-F1
#
_cell.length_a   1.000
_cell.length_b   1.000
_cell.length_c   1.000
_cell.angle_alpha   90.00
_cell.angle_beta   90.00
_cell.angle_gamma   90.00
#
_symmetry.space_group_name_H-M   'P 1'
#
loop_
_entity.id
_entity.type
_entity.pdbx_description
1 polymer ?
#
loop_
_entity_poly.entity_id
_entity_poly.type
_entity_poly.pdbx_seq_one_letter_code
_entity_poly.pdbx_strand_id
1 'polypeptide(L)'
;MEVWDFVMNTRNDPKWIANVVEVGKGADQPIELGLEIEETMKFYGVRLPMTLTVAEHEPPTRSAVDVRGPVDGRGSNQLEPVDGGTRFTMTMDTDAHGFFKLAEPVFARMARRDVTSSVETLKDILESGAKP
;
A
#
# COMPACT_ATOMS: atom_id res chain seq x y z
N MET A 1 8.72 16.92 3.09
CA MET A 1 8.01 16.20 2.01
C MET A 1 6.64 15.87 2.55
N GLU A 2 5.57 16.23 1.84
CA GLU A 2 4.20 15.97 2.30
C GLU A 2 3.89 14.48 2.24
N VAL A 3 3.19 13.96 3.26
CA VAL A 3 2.84 12.53 3.38
C VAL A 3 2.06 12.05 2.15
N TRP A 4 1.12 12.86 1.68
CA TRP A 4 0.27 12.57 0.53
C TRP A 4 1.09 12.33 -0.75
N ASP A 5 1.96 13.28 -1.10
CA ASP A 5 2.75 13.22 -2.33
C ASP A 5 3.69 12.02 -2.35
N PHE A 6 4.23 11.65 -1.18
CA PHE A 6 5.07 10.46 -1.07
C PHE A 6 4.27 9.17 -1.29
N VAL A 7 3.10 9.04 -0.64
CA VAL A 7 2.27 7.84 -0.72
C VAL A 7 1.57 7.71 -2.08
N MET A 8 1.20 8.82 -2.74
CA MET A 8 0.54 8.78 -4.06
C MET A 8 1.52 8.54 -5.22
N ASN A 9 2.81 8.64 -4.99
CA ASN A 9 3.81 8.24 -5.97
C ASN A 9 4.11 6.75 -5.78
N THR A 10 3.47 5.91 -6.58
CA THR A 10 3.62 4.44 -6.52
C THR A 10 5.06 3.96 -6.75
N ARG A 11 5.94 4.76 -7.38
CA ARG A 11 7.39 4.47 -7.43
C ARG A 11 8.04 4.46 -6.05
N ASN A 12 7.37 4.98 -5.02
CA ASN A 12 7.81 4.88 -3.65
C ASN A 12 7.36 3.60 -2.95
N ASP A 13 6.39 2.85 -3.47
CA ASP A 13 5.83 1.67 -2.79
C ASP A 13 6.91 0.64 -2.37
N PRO A 14 7.90 0.29 -3.21
CA PRO A 14 8.98 -0.61 -2.80
C PRO A 14 9.89 -0.07 -1.68
N LYS A 15 9.79 1.22 -1.33
CA LYS A 15 10.58 1.86 -0.28
C LYS A 15 9.94 1.72 1.09
N TRP A 16 8.61 1.57 1.17
CA TRP A 16 7.89 1.60 2.45
C TRP A 16 6.88 0.47 2.62
N ILE A 17 6.33 -0.12 1.55
CA ILE A 17 5.46 -1.28 1.64
C ILE A 17 6.32 -2.55 1.73
N ALA A 18 6.29 -3.22 2.88
CA ALA A 18 7.28 -4.22 3.29
C ALA A 18 7.48 -5.39 2.31
N ASN A 19 6.44 -5.74 1.54
CA ASN A 19 6.43 -6.88 0.64
C ASN A 19 6.40 -6.49 -0.85
N VAL A 20 6.27 -5.21 -1.21
CA VAL A 20 6.32 -4.78 -2.61
C VAL A 20 7.77 -4.75 -3.07
N VAL A 21 8.06 -5.39 -4.21
CA VAL A 21 9.42 -5.48 -4.76
C VAL A 21 9.56 -4.85 -6.13
N GLU A 22 8.45 -4.57 -6.82
CA GLU A 22 8.45 -3.99 -8.15
C GLU A 22 7.12 -3.31 -8.42
N VAL A 23 7.18 -2.16 -9.10
CA VAL A 23 6.03 -1.43 -9.64
C VAL A 23 6.24 -1.25 -11.14
N GLY A 24 5.21 -1.58 -11.92
CA GLY A 24 5.29 -1.76 -13.36
C GLY A 24 4.52 -0.69 -14.13
N LYS A 25 3.73 -1.14 -15.10
CA LYS A 25 2.88 -0.28 -15.93
C LYS A 25 1.90 0.52 -15.06
N GLY A 26 1.62 1.75 -15.46
CA GLY A 26 0.68 2.64 -14.75
C GLY A 26 1.33 3.48 -13.66
N ALA A 27 2.48 3.06 -13.11
CA ALA A 27 3.13 3.75 -11.99
C ALA A 27 3.62 5.18 -12.28
N ASP A 28 3.89 5.51 -13.55
CA ASP A 28 4.32 6.86 -13.97
C ASP A 28 3.15 7.75 -14.42
N GLN A 29 1.92 7.25 -14.36
CA GLN A 29 0.74 8.01 -14.77
C GLN A 29 0.18 8.83 -13.61
N PRO A 30 -0.45 10.00 -13.88
CA PRO A 30 -1.23 10.70 -12.87
C PRO A 30 -2.30 9.78 -12.27
N ILE A 31 -2.42 9.78 -10.94
CA ILE A 31 -3.43 8.97 -10.25
C ILE A 31 -4.82 9.55 -10.55
N GLU A 32 -5.64 8.76 -11.22
CA GLU A 32 -7.03 9.08 -11.55
C GLU A 32 -7.91 7.84 -11.33
N LEU A 33 -9.21 8.04 -11.10
CA LEU A 33 -10.16 6.94 -10.93
C LEU A 33 -10.10 5.98 -12.13
N GLY A 34 -10.04 4.69 -11.85
CA GLY A 34 -9.96 3.63 -12.85
C GLY A 34 -8.57 3.38 -13.43
N LEU A 35 -7.54 4.15 -13.06
CA LEU A 35 -6.16 3.84 -13.44
C LEU A 35 -5.77 2.45 -12.92
N GLU A 36 -5.16 1.65 -13.79
CA GLU A 36 -4.58 0.36 -13.44
C GLU A 36 -3.06 0.46 -13.28
N ILE A 37 -2.56 -0.07 -12.17
CA ILE A 37 -1.14 -0.09 -11.82
C ILE A 37 -0.74 -1.54 -11.61
N GLU A 38 0.35 -1.96 -12.25
CA GLU A 38 0.93 -3.28 -12.03
C GLU A 38 1.90 -3.24 -10.85
N GLU A 39 1.76 -4.20 -9.95
CA GLU A 39 2.64 -4.38 -8.80
C GLU A 39 3.10 -5.83 -8.70
N THR A 40 4.27 -6.05 -8.10
CA THR A 40 4.68 -7.39 -7.66
C THR A 40 5.06 -7.37 -6.20
N MET A 41 4.36 -8.19 -5.41
CA MET A 41 4.74 -8.48 -4.03
C MET A 41 5.61 -9.74 -3.97
N LYS A 42 6.51 -9.79 -3.00
CA LYS A 42 7.26 -10.98 -2.63
C LYS A 42 6.82 -11.46 -1.27
N PHE A 43 6.14 -12.59 -1.25
CA PHE A 43 5.65 -13.22 -0.04
C PHE A 43 6.33 -14.57 0.16
N TYR A 44 7.17 -14.68 1.19
CA TYR A 44 7.93 -15.91 1.52
C TYR A 44 8.68 -16.55 0.34
N GLY A 45 9.30 -15.72 -0.50
CA GLY A 45 10.08 -16.17 -1.65
C GLY A 45 9.26 -16.36 -2.93
N VAL A 46 7.93 -16.33 -2.85
CA VAL A 46 7.02 -16.37 -3.99
C VAL A 46 6.76 -14.96 -4.47
N ARG A 47 6.91 -14.71 -5.78
CA ARG A 47 6.52 -13.45 -6.41
C ARG A 47 5.06 -13.54 -6.84
N LEU A 48 4.27 -12.58 -6.40
CA LEU A 48 2.83 -12.50 -6.62
C LEU A 48 2.55 -11.22 -7.43
N PRO A 49 2.40 -11.32 -8.76
CA PRO A 49 1.98 -10.17 -9.57
C PRO A 49 0.52 -9.83 -9.25
N MET A 50 0.22 -8.53 -9.22
CA MET A 50 -1.13 -8.01 -8.99
C MET A 50 -1.38 -6.76 -9.83
N THR A 51 -2.67 -6.45 -9.97
CA THR A 51 -3.15 -5.21 -10.56
C THR A 51 -3.93 -4.44 -9.51
N LEU A 52 -3.55 -3.19 -9.29
CA LEU A 52 -4.27 -2.23 -8.47
C LEU A 52 -5.12 -1.36 -9.39
N THR A 53 -6.43 -1.26 -9.14
CA THR A 53 -7.31 -0.32 -9.83
C THR A 53 -7.69 0.80 -8.87
N VAL A 54 -7.41 2.05 -9.23
CA VAL A 54 -7.77 3.21 -8.40
C VAL A 54 -9.28 3.32 -8.28
N ALA A 55 -9.78 3.11 -7.06
CA ALA A 55 -11.20 3.08 -6.74
C ALA A 55 -11.69 4.33 -6.00
N GLU A 56 -10.78 5.07 -5.38
CA GLU A 56 -11.03 6.36 -4.72
C GLU A 56 -9.78 7.24 -4.82
N HIS A 57 -9.97 8.52 -5.12
CA HIS A 57 -8.89 9.51 -5.15
C HIS A 57 -9.42 10.88 -4.74
N GLU A 58 -9.24 11.22 -3.46
CA GLU A 58 -9.66 12.49 -2.85
C GLU A 58 -8.45 13.20 -2.22
N PRO A 59 -7.63 13.91 -3.01
CA PRO A 59 -6.48 14.63 -2.47
C PRO A 59 -6.86 15.74 -1.46
N PRO A 60 -6.08 15.94 -0.38
CA PRO A 60 -4.94 15.14 0.09
C PRO A 60 -5.32 14.15 1.21
N THR A 61 -6.57 13.69 1.28
CA THR A 61 -7.13 13.06 2.49
C THR A 61 -7.41 11.57 2.36
N ARG A 62 -7.85 11.09 1.19
CA ARG A 62 -8.27 9.68 1.02
C ARG A 62 -7.92 9.11 -0.35
N SER A 63 -7.51 7.85 -0.36
CA SER A 63 -7.33 7.07 -1.58
C SER A 63 -7.68 5.62 -1.34
N ALA A 64 -8.17 4.92 -2.37
CA ALA A 64 -8.37 3.48 -2.30
C ALA A 64 -8.08 2.82 -3.63
N VAL A 65 -7.65 1.56 -3.57
CA VAL A 65 -7.43 0.69 -4.73
C VAL A 65 -8.15 -0.64 -4.51
N ASP A 66 -8.76 -1.15 -5.56
CA ASP A 66 -9.15 -2.56 -5.63
C ASP A 66 -7.98 -3.38 -6.14
N VAL A 67 -7.68 -4.49 -5.46
CA VAL A 67 -6.55 -5.38 -5.74
C VAL A 67 -7.08 -6.63 -6.43
N ARG A 68 -6.50 -6.96 -7.57
CA ARG A 68 -6.73 -8.24 -8.26
C ARG A 68 -5.44 -9.02 -8.43
N GLY A 69 -5.48 -10.31 -8.11
CA GLY A 69 -4.31 -11.19 -8.27
C GLY A 69 -4.45 -12.54 -7.56
N PRO A 70 -3.33 -13.12 -7.08
CA PRO A 70 -3.37 -14.34 -6.26
C PRO A 70 -4.16 -14.19 -4.95
N VAL A 71 -4.28 -12.95 -4.46
CA VAL A 71 -5.16 -12.55 -3.36
C VAL A 71 -5.87 -11.28 -3.82
N ASP A 72 -7.20 -11.30 -3.79
CA ASP A 72 -8.03 -10.15 -4.11
C ASP A 72 -8.32 -9.36 -2.82
N GLY A 73 -8.59 -8.06 -2.97
CA GLY A 73 -8.86 -7.22 -1.83
C GLY A 73 -9.05 -5.75 -2.15
N ARG A 74 -8.99 -4.93 -1.10
CA ARG A 74 -9.06 -3.47 -1.18
C ARG A 74 -8.04 -2.86 -0.22
N GLY A 75 -7.21 -1.98 -0.74
CA GLY A 75 -6.32 -1.13 0.04
C GLY A 75 -6.91 0.27 0.17
N SER A 76 -6.78 0.91 1.32
CA SER A 76 -7.12 2.33 1.48
C SER A 76 -6.16 3.07 2.39
N ASN A 77 -5.99 4.36 2.10
CA ASN A 77 -5.20 5.29 2.89
C ASN A 77 -6.07 6.47 3.32
N GLN A 78 -5.93 6.90 4.57
CA GLN A 78 -6.57 8.09 5.11
C GLN A 78 -5.52 8.96 5.82
N LEU A 79 -5.54 10.25 5.52
CA LEU A 79 -4.69 11.26 6.15
C LEU A 79 -5.57 12.24 6.92
N GLU A 80 -5.22 12.46 8.18
CA GLU A 80 -5.90 13.41 9.06
C GLU A 80 -4.88 14.39 9.64
N PRO A 81 -5.10 15.71 9.57
CA PRO A 81 -4.25 16.67 10.27
C PRO A 81 -4.41 16.50 11.78
N VAL A 82 -3.29 16.53 12.49
CA VAL A 82 -3.23 16.52 13.95
C VAL A 82 -2.27 17.62 14.42
N ASP A 83 -2.33 17.99 15.70
CA ASP A 83 -1.44 19.02 16.24
C ASP A 83 0.04 18.63 16.02
N GLY A 84 0.71 19.40 15.16
CA GLY A 84 2.13 19.19 14.84
C GLY A 84 2.43 18.06 13.84
N GLY A 85 1.45 17.50 13.14
CA GLY A 85 1.73 16.48 12.12
C GLY A 85 0.51 15.91 11.39
N THR A 86 0.68 14.70 10.86
CA THR A 86 -0.36 13.96 10.12
C THR A 86 -0.53 12.58 10.71
N ARG A 87 -1.78 12.20 10.98
CA ARG A 87 -2.14 10.80 11.23
C ARG A 87 -2.38 10.13 9.89
N PHE A 88 -1.54 9.16 9.56
CA PHE A 88 -1.71 8.28 8.41
C PHE A 88 -2.30 6.95 8.86
N THR A 89 -3.37 6.52 8.20
CA THR A 89 -4.00 5.22 8.42
C THR A 89 -4.02 4.45 7.12
N MET A 90 -3.45 3.25 7.11
CA MET A 90 -3.51 2.31 6.00
C MET A 90 -4.37 1.11 6.40
N THR A 91 -5.35 0.76 5.57
CA THR A 91 -6.23 -0.40 5.75
C THR A 91 -6.07 -1.34 4.56
N MET A 92 -6.06 -2.64 4.82
CA MET A 92 -6.00 -3.67 3.80
C MET A 92 -7.04 -4.73 4.14
N ASP A 93 -8.04 -4.86 3.28
CA ASP A 93 -9.11 -5.85 3.36
C ASP A 93 -8.90 -6.89 2.27
N THR A 94 -8.52 -8.12 2.63
CA THR A 94 -8.24 -9.19 1.67
C THR A 94 -9.26 -10.30 1.77
N ASP A 95 -9.72 -10.83 0.64
CA ASP A 95 -10.46 -12.09 0.59
C ASP A 95 -9.51 -13.21 0.14
N ALA A 96 -9.13 -14.07 1.09
CA ALA A 96 -8.27 -15.20 0.79
C ALA A 96 -9.09 -16.31 0.11
N HIS A 97 -8.80 -16.56 -1.17
CA HIS A 97 -9.39 -17.65 -1.93
C HIS A 97 -8.43 -18.85 -2.07
N GLY A 98 -8.99 -20.06 -2.27
CA GLY A 98 -8.21 -21.26 -2.60
C GLY A 98 -7.24 -21.72 -1.50
N PHE A 99 -5.99 -22.04 -1.88
CA PHE A 99 -4.95 -22.57 -0.98
C PHE A 99 -4.65 -21.65 0.21
N PHE A 100 -4.79 -20.33 0.04
CA PHE A 100 -4.53 -19.35 1.09
C PHE A 100 -5.54 -19.40 2.24
N LYS A 101 -6.76 -19.90 1.99
CA LYS A 101 -7.80 -20.04 3.02
C LYS A 101 -7.46 -21.10 4.08
N LEU A 102 -6.68 -22.12 3.74
CA LEU A 102 -6.35 -23.21 4.67
C LEU A 102 -5.30 -22.83 5.73
N ALA A 103 -4.51 -21.79 5.49
CA ALA A 103 -3.50 -21.28 6.42
C ALA A 103 -3.78 -19.84 6.88
N GLU A 104 -5.06 -19.45 6.83
CA GLU A 104 -5.57 -18.10 7.11
C GLU A 104 -5.04 -17.47 8.41
N PRO A 105 -4.98 -18.15 9.59
CA PRO A 105 -4.52 -17.49 10.82
C PRO A 105 -3.04 -17.11 10.78
N VAL A 106 -2.21 -17.94 10.12
CA VAL A 106 -0.79 -17.69 9.96
C VAL A 106 -0.57 -16.54 8.98
N PHE A 107 -1.25 -16.57 7.84
CA PHE A 107 -1.18 -15.49 6.85
C PHE A 107 -1.71 -14.16 7.40
N ALA A 108 -2.82 -14.16 8.15
CA ALA A 108 -3.35 -12.96 8.80
C ALA A 108 -2.35 -12.35 9.78
N ARG A 109 -1.65 -13.17 10.58
CA ARG A 109 -0.59 -12.69 11.49
C ARG A 109 0.58 -12.07 10.72
N MET A 110 0.97 -12.69 9.60
CA MET A 110 2.06 -12.20 8.75
C MET A 110 1.67 -10.88 8.07
N ALA A 111 0.51 -10.83 7.44
CA ALA A 111 -0.03 -9.62 6.81
C ALA A 111 -0.12 -8.46 7.81
N ARG A 112 -0.63 -8.72 9.03
CA ARG A 112 -0.67 -7.70 10.09
C ARG A 112 0.71 -7.14 10.42
N ARG A 113 1.72 -8.02 10.52
CA ARG A 113 3.11 -7.60 10.79
C ARG A 113 3.66 -6.74 9.64
N ASP A 114 3.41 -7.15 8.40
CA ASP A 114 3.91 -6.46 7.22
C ASP A 114 3.25 -5.06 7.07
N VAL A 115 1.95 -4.93 7.35
CA VAL A 115 1.25 -3.64 7.44
C VAL A 115 1.88 -2.74 8.52
N THR A 116 2.11 -3.26 9.73
CA THR A 116 2.76 -2.50 10.81
C THR A 116 4.16 -2.03 10.42
N SER A 117 4.98 -2.94 9.88
CA SER A 117 6.33 -2.61 9.41
C SER A 117 6.31 -1.55 8.31
N SER A 118 5.27 -1.52 7.48
CA SER A 118 5.16 -0.58 6.37
C SER A 118 4.89 0.85 6.87
N VAL A 119 3.94 1.01 7.79
CA VAL A 119 3.63 2.33 8.37
C VAL A 119 4.77 2.85 9.26
N GLU A 120 5.51 1.96 9.94
CA GLU A 120 6.73 2.33 10.68
C GLU A 120 7.84 2.82 9.73
N THR A 121 8.09 2.08 8.64
CA THR A 121 9.09 2.48 7.63
C THR A 121 8.72 3.81 6.96
N LEU A 122 7.44 3.99 6.62
CA LEU A 122 6.94 5.25 6.05
C LEU A 122 7.20 6.42 6.99
N LYS A 123 6.91 6.25 8.28
CA LYS A 123 7.16 7.25 9.31
C LYS A 123 8.64 7.62 9.36
N ASP A 124 9.53 6.63 9.44
CA ASP A 124 10.97 6.86 9.52
C ASP A 124 11.51 7.59 8.27
N ILE A 125 11.04 7.23 7.07
CA ILE A 125 11.43 7.91 5.82
C ILE A 125 11.00 9.38 5.84
N LEU A 126 9.76 9.66 6.25
CA LEU A 126 9.21 11.01 6.24
C LEU A 126 9.84 11.89 7.32
N GLU A 127 10.08 11.36 8.52
CA GLU A 127 10.70 12.10 9.63
C GLU A 127 12.21 12.30 9.42
N SER A 128 12.90 11.35 8.80
CA SER A 128 14.34 11.50 8.48
C SER A 128 14.61 12.49 7.33
N GLY A 129 13.69 12.58 6.37
CA GLY A 129 13.72 13.58 5.30
C GLY A 129 13.21 14.96 5.72
N ALA A 130 12.52 15.06 6.85
CA ALA A 130 12.01 16.31 7.44
C ALA A 130 12.98 16.96 8.44
N LYS A 131 14.29 16.68 8.34
CA LYS A 131 15.29 17.39 9.14
C LYS A 131 15.14 18.92 8.94
N PRO A 132 15.16 19.71 10.02
CA PRO A 132 15.24 21.17 9.92
C PRO A 132 16.53 21.61 9.22
#